data_AF-A0A5C7SKR6-F1
#
_entry.id   AF-A0A5C7SKR6-F1
#
_cell.length_a   1.000
_cell.length_b   1.000
_cell.length_c   1.000
_cell.angle_alpha   90.00
_cell.angle_beta   90.00
_cell.angle_gamma   90.00
#
_symmetry.space_group_name_H-M   'P 1'
#
loop_
_entity.id
_entity.type
_entity.pdbx_description
1 polymer ?
#
loop_
_entity_poly.entity_id
_entity_poly.type
_entity_poly.pdbx_seq_one_letter_code
_entity_poly.pdbx_strand_id
1 'polypeptide(L)'
;MSDRAWLEQPPPWVVFPGMRPLEAAADQGLQEAWVDQVWRPFWASLGAAERDAYLTHWGASEAWRGAIHFLFETPDGFDAAADAAESARWLAGQAEQAAPPRGIAALLSRWLGRRG
;
A
#
# COMPACT_ATOMS: atom_id res chain seq x y z
N MET A 1 1.11 -15.05 -34.04
CA MET A 1 1.94 -14.83 -32.83
C MET A 1 1.55 -15.95 -31.87
N SER A 2 2.50 -16.76 -31.43
CA SER A 2 2.22 -17.95 -30.62
C SER A 2 1.47 -17.57 -29.35
N ASP A 3 0.43 -18.35 -28.99
CA ASP A 3 -0.46 -18.20 -27.82
C ASP A 3 0.23 -18.02 -26.46
N ARG A 4 1.57 -18.11 -26.39
CA ARG A 4 2.35 -18.12 -25.14
C ARG A 4 3.67 -17.36 -25.21
N ALA A 5 3.82 -16.36 -26.08
CA ALA A 5 5.05 -15.55 -26.15
C ALA A 5 5.40 -14.87 -24.80
N TRP A 6 4.42 -14.61 -23.95
CA TRP A 6 4.61 -14.09 -22.59
C TRP A 6 5.36 -15.05 -21.65
N LEU A 7 5.50 -16.34 -21.98
CA LEU A 7 6.33 -17.27 -21.21
C LEU A 7 7.83 -17.04 -21.41
N GLU A 8 8.24 -16.34 -22.48
CA GLU A 8 9.64 -16.06 -22.77
C GLU A 8 10.22 -14.94 -21.87
N GLN A 9 9.36 -14.12 -21.26
CA GLN A 9 9.79 -13.06 -20.35
C GLN A 9 10.33 -13.68 -19.05
N PRO A 10 11.64 -13.58 -18.75
CA PRO A 10 12.19 -14.17 -17.54
C PRO A 10 11.67 -13.45 -16.29
N PRO A 11 11.44 -14.16 -15.18
CA PRO A 11 11.05 -13.57 -13.90
C PRO A 11 12.27 -13.04 -13.11
N PRO A 12 12.06 -12.24 -12.05
CA PRO A 12 13.13 -11.59 -11.30
C PRO A 12 14.16 -12.59 -10.72
N TRP A 13 13.74 -13.74 -10.20
CA TRP A 13 14.64 -14.75 -9.63
C TRP A 13 15.48 -15.51 -10.67
N VAL A 14 15.13 -15.41 -11.95
CA VAL A 14 15.93 -15.98 -13.04
C VAL A 14 16.96 -14.98 -13.51
N VAL A 15 16.58 -13.71 -13.66
CA VAL A 15 17.49 -12.62 -14.06
C VAL A 15 18.49 -12.28 -12.94
N PHE A 16 18.04 -12.37 -11.69
CA PHE A 16 18.82 -12.09 -10.48
C PHE A 16 18.77 -13.28 -9.51
N PRO A 17 19.60 -14.33 -9.71
CA PRO A 17 19.55 -15.55 -8.89
C PRO A 17 19.78 -15.37 -7.39
N GLY A 18 20.40 -14.26 -6.98
CA GLY A 18 20.63 -13.90 -5.57
C GLY A 18 19.53 -13.05 -4.94
N MET A 19 18.53 -12.61 -5.72
CA MET A 19 17.44 -11.77 -5.23
C MET A 19 16.51 -12.58 -4.34
N ARG A 20 16.19 -12.04 -3.17
CA ARG A 20 15.18 -12.60 -2.27
C ARG A 20 13.78 -12.10 -2.68
N PRO A 21 12.70 -12.86 -2.42
CA PRO A 21 11.35 -12.51 -2.87
C PRO A 21 10.88 -11.08 -2.54
N LEU A 22 11.18 -10.59 -1.33
CA LEU A 22 10.78 -9.24 -0.92
C LEU A 22 11.69 -8.12 -1.46
N GLU A 23 12.88 -8.47 -1.96
CA GLU A 23 13.79 -7.51 -2.60
C GLU A 23 13.31 -7.11 -4.00
N ALA A 24 12.29 -7.77 -4.54
CA ALA A 24 11.64 -7.36 -5.79
C ALA A 24 10.96 -5.98 -5.68
N ALA A 25 10.71 -5.48 -4.47
CA ALA A 25 10.26 -4.11 -4.22
C ALA A 25 11.33 -3.27 -3.50
N ALA A 26 12.60 -3.64 -3.58
CA ALA A 26 13.67 -2.83 -3.00
C ALA A 26 13.84 -1.53 -3.80
N ASP A 27 14.10 -0.43 -3.09
CA ASP A 27 14.03 0.94 -3.65
C ASP A 27 15.35 1.45 -4.24
N GLN A 28 16.36 0.59 -4.40
CA GLN A 28 17.68 1.04 -4.87
C GLN A 28 18.39 0.00 -5.77
N GLY A 29 18.66 0.40 -7.01
CA GLY A 29 19.71 -0.18 -7.85
C GLY A 29 19.23 -0.80 -9.16
N LEU A 30 20.08 -1.60 -9.80
CA LEU A 30 19.78 -2.21 -11.10
C LEU A 30 18.59 -3.19 -11.04
N GLN A 31 18.43 -3.86 -9.91
CA GLN A 31 17.36 -4.83 -9.67
C GLN A 31 15.99 -4.16 -9.68
N GLU A 32 15.83 -3.11 -8.89
CA GLU A 32 14.65 -2.24 -8.85
C GLU A 32 14.29 -1.72 -10.25
N ALA A 33 15.25 -1.07 -10.92
CA ALA A 33 15.01 -0.47 -12.23
C ALA A 33 14.52 -1.50 -13.25
N TRP A 34 15.08 -2.71 -13.24
CA TRP A 34 14.63 -3.78 -14.11
C TRP A 34 13.24 -4.31 -13.72
N VAL A 35 12.98 -4.52 -12.43
CA VAL A 35 11.67 -4.99 -11.96
C VAL A 35 10.59 -3.97 -12.31
N ASP A 36 10.79 -2.69 -12.04
CA ASP A 36 9.77 -1.67 -12.24
C ASP A 36 9.55 -1.27 -13.70
N GLN A 37 10.60 -1.30 -14.52
CA GLN A 37 10.50 -0.86 -15.91
C GLN A 37 10.21 -1.99 -16.90
N VAL A 38 10.58 -3.23 -16.56
CA VAL A 38 10.44 -4.39 -17.47
C VAL A 38 9.41 -5.37 -16.93
N TRP A 39 9.62 -5.87 -15.71
CA TRP A 39 8.84 -7.01 -15.23
C TRP A 39 7.46 -6.62 -14.70
N ARG A 40 7.35 -5.53 -13.93
CA ARG A 40 6.08 -5.05 -13.35
C ARG A 40 5.06 -4.69 -14.43
N PRO A 41 5.38 -3.94 -15.50
CA PRO A 41 4.43 -3.66 -16.57
C PRO A 41 3.99 -4.93 -17.32
N PHE A 42 4.93 -5.85 -17.54
CA PHE A 42 4.64 -7.17 -18.11
C PHE A 42 3.66 -7.94 -17.22
N TRP A 43 3.94 -8.06 -15.91
CA TRP A 43 3.10 -8.77 -14.95
C TRP A 43 1.69 -8.17 -14.87
N ALA A 44 1.60 -6.84 -14.87
CA ALA A 44 0.32 -6.12 -14.87
C ALA A 44 -0.50 -6.38 -16.15
N SER A 45 0.14 -6.66 -17.28
CA SER A 45 -0.54 -6.96 -18.55
C SER A 45 -1.19 -8.34 -18.60
N LEU A 46 -0.76 -9.28 -17.74
CA LEU A 46 -1.29 -10.64 -17.68
C LEU A 46 -2.61 -10.70 -16.91
N GLY A 47 -3.55 -11.52 -17.39
CA GLY A 47 -4.73 -11.93 -16.65
C GLY A 47 -4.44 -13.00 -15.60
N ALA A 48 -5.39 -13.27 -14.70
CA ALA A 48 -5.21 -14.19 -13.58
C ALA A 48 -4.78 -15.61 -14.00
N ALA A 49 -5.38 -16.16 -15.07
CA ALA A 49 -5.03 -17.49 -15.58
C ALA A 49 -3.62 -17.52 -16.21
N GLU A 50 -3.21 -16.44 -16.87
CA GLU A 50 -1.87 -16.31 -17.47
C GLU A 50 -0.80 -16.16 -16.40
N ARG A 51 -1.08 -15.40 -15.34
CA ARG A 51 -0.21 -15.25 -14.17
C ARG A 51 0.06 -16.60 -13.48
N ASP A 52 -0.98 -17.39 -13.23
CA ASP A 52 -0.79 -18.70 -12.61
C ASP A 52 -0.02 -19.66 -13.52
N ALA A 53 -0.32 -19.65 -14.82
CA ALA A 53 0.43 -20.42 -15.81
C ALA A 53 1.90 -19.98 -15.90
N TYR A 54 2.18 -18.69 -15.83
CA TYR A 54 3.54 -18.11 -15.83
C TYR A 54 4.33 -18.55 -14.60
N LEU A 55 3.75 -18.42 -13.40
CA LEU A 55 4.38 -18.84 -12.15
C LEU A 55 4.64 -20.35 -12.12
N THR A 56 3.73 -21.14 -12.69
CA THR A 56 3.89 -22.59 -12.81
C THR A 56 4.98 -22.96 -13.81
N HIS A 57 5.03 -22.30 -14.97
CA HIS A 57 6.05 -22.53 -15.99
C HIS A 57 7.47 -22.27 -15.45
N TRP A 58 7.65 -21.15 -14.74
CA TRP A 58 8.93 -20.75 -14.19
C TRP A 58 9.29 -21.38 -12.83
N GLY A 59 8.46 -22.30 -12.34
CA GLY A 59 8.72 -23.03 -11.09
C GLY A 59 8.79 -22.11 -9.86
N ALA A 60 7.96 -21.08 -9.78
CA ALA A 60 7.95 -20.14 -8.67
C ALA A 60 7.69 -20.86 -7.33
N SER A 61 8.60 -20.68 -6.37
CA SER A 61 8.42 -21.19 -5.01
C SER A 61 7.28 -20.49 -4.28
N GLU A 62 6.76 -21.10 -3.21
CA GLU A 62 5.70 -20.48 -2.39
C GLU A 62 6.11 -19.10 -1.87
N ALA A 63 7.37 -18.90 -1.50
CA ALA A 63 7.88 -17.62 -1.05
C ALA A 63 7.80 -16.54 -2.15
N TRP A 64 8.12 -16.91 -3.39
CA TRP A 64 7.98 -16.00 -4.55
C TRP A 64 6.52 -15.72 -4.88
N ARG A 65 5.66 -16.73 -4.86
CA ARG A 65 4.21 -16.55 -5.07
C ARG A 65 3.61 -15.60 -4.03
N GLY A 66 3.94 -15.80 -2.75
CA GLY A 66 3.48 -14.95 -1.66
C GLY A 66 3.98 -13.50 -1.76
N ALA A 67 5.27 -13.31 -2.06
CA ALA A 67 5.83 -11.97 -2.24
C ALA A 67 5.20 -11.24 -3.44
N ILE A 68 4.99 -11.93 -4.57
CA ILE A 68 4.39 -11.30 -5.75
C ILE A 68 2.96 -10.87 -5.47
N HIS A 69 2.18 -11.72 -4.81
CA HIS A 69 0.83 -11.39 -4.38
C HIS A 69 0.82 -10.14 -3.48
N PHE A 70 1.70 -10.11 -2.48
CA PHE A 70 1.82 -9.00 -1.53
C PHE A 70 2.36 -7.70 -2.13
N LEU A 71 3.23 -7.75 -3.14
CA LEU A 71 3.90 -6.56 -3.68
C LEU A 71 3.23 -5.98 -4.95
N PHE A 72 2.52 -6.82 -5.71
CA PHE A 72 2.03 -6.44 -7.04
C PHE A 72 0.54 -6.73 -7.28
N GLU A 73 -0.13 -7.47 -6.39
CA GLU A 73 -1.55 -7.83 -6.58
C GLU A 73 -2.46 -7.32 -5.48
N THR A 74 -1.98 -7.19 -4.24
CA THR A 74 -2.71 -6.45 -3.23
C THR A 74 -2.71 -4.98 -3.64
N PRO A 75 -3.89 -4.39 -3.91
CA PRO A 75 -3.94 -2.96 -4.13
C PRO A 75 -3.42 -2.30 -2.85
N ASP A 76 -2.45 -1.38 -2.99
CA ASP A 76 -2.17 -0.37 -1.96
C ASP A 76 -3.43 0.47 -1.80
N GLY A 77 -4.38 -0.07 -1.05
CA GLY A 77 -5.58 0.60 -0.61
C GLY A 77 -5.23 1.53 0.53
N PHE A 78 -4.32 2.48 0.31
CA PHE A 78 -4.35 3.69 1.13
C PHE A 78 -5.59 4.47 0.71
N ASP A 79 -6.72 4.09 1.28
CA ASP A 79 -7.96 4.85 1.18
C ASP A 79 -7.79 6.12 2.02
N ALA A 80 -7.10 7.10 1.43
CA ALA A 80 -6.86 8.40 2.04
C ALA A 80 -8.16 9.08 2.50
N ALA A 81 -9.29 8.77 1.86
CA ALA A 81 -10.59 9.31 2.25
C ALA A 81 -11.13 8.62 3.53
N ALA A 82 -10.96 7.31 3.66
CA ALA A 82 -11.31 6.58 4.89
C ALA A 82 -10.44 7.03 6.07
N ASP A 83 -9.13 7.19 5.87
CA ASP A 83 -8.19 7.66 6.89
C ASP A 83 -8.48 9.12 7.32
N ALA A 84 -8.74 10.01 6.36
CA ALA A 84 -9.15 11.38 6.65
C ALA A 84 -10.49 11.45 7.41
N ALA A 85 -11.44 10.58 7.06
CA ALA A 85 -12.72 10.48 7.76
C ALA A 85 -12.56 9.99 9.20
N GLU A 86 -11.64 9.06 9.46
CA GLU A 86 -11.32 8.59 10.81
C GLU A 86 -10.67 9.70 11.65
N SER A 87 -9.70 10.41 11.08
CA SER A 87 -9.06 11.57 11.72
C SER A 87 -10.07 12.67 12.06
N ALA A 88 -11.02 12.96 11.16
CA ALA A 88 -12.09 13.93 11.41
C ALA A 88 -13.01 13.52 12.57
N ARG A 89 -13.33 12.21 12.69
CA ARG A 89 -14.12 11.68 13.82
C ARG A 89 -13.37 11.83 15.14
N TRP A 90 -12.07 11.55 15.14
CA TRP A 90 -11.22 11.71 16.33
C TRP A 90 -11.15 13.17 16.80
N LEU A 91 -10.99 14.12 15.86
CA LEU A 91 -11.01 15.56 16.17
C LEU A 91 -12.38 16.04 16.66
N ALA A 92 -13.47 15.52 16.09
CA ALA A 92 -14.83 15.85 16.55
C ALA A 92 -15.08 15.40 18.00
N GLY A 93 -14.58 14.22 18.39
CA GLY A 93 -14.66 13.74 19.77
C GLY A 93 -13.85 14.57 20.79
N GLN A 94 -12.72 15.13 20.36
CA GLN A 94 -11.90 16.04 21.17
C GLN A 94 -12.57 17.40 21.39
N ALA A 95 -13.28 17.94 20.38
CA ALA A 95 -14.02 19.19 20.50
C ALA A 95 -15.16 19.10 21.53
N GLU A 96 -15.77 17.93 21.69
CA GLU A 96 -16.81 17.68 22.68
C GLU A 96 -16.26 17.56 24.11
N GLN A 97 -15.04 17.03 24.27
CA GLN A 97 -14.34 16.94 25.58
C GLN A 97 -13.66 18.25 26.00
N ALA A 98 -13.31 19.12 25.03
CA ALA A 98 -12.70 20.42 25.27
C ALA A 98 -13.70 21.53 25.62
N ALA A 99 -15.02 21.26 25.56
CA ALA A 99 -16.03 22.21 25.99
C ALA A 99 -15.95 22.40 27.52
N PRO A 100 -15.65 23.60 28.05
CA PRO A 100 -15.62 23.80 29.48
C PRO A 100 -17.01 23.52 30.05
N PRO A 101 -17.13 22.77 31.16
CA PRO A 101 -18.43 22.47 31.74
C PRO A 101 -19.16 23.79 32.00
N ARG A 102 -20.45 23.84 31.64
CA ARG A 102 -21.27 25.07 31.62
C ARG A 102 -21.18 25.92 32.91
N GLY A 103 -20.82 25.31 34.05
CA GLY A 103 -20.57 26.01 35.31
C GLY A 103 -19.30 26.88 35.36
N ILE A 104 -18.21 26.51 34.67
CA ILE A 104 -16.95 27.26 34.67
C ILE A 104 -17.06 28.50 33.76
N ALA A 105 -17.71 28.36 32.60
CA ALA A 105 -17.97 29.49 31.71
C ALA A 105 -18.80 30.59 32.40
N ALA A 106 -19.85 30.20 33.16
CA ALA A 106 -20.68 31.14 33.91
C ALA A 106 -19.94 31.85 35.06
N LEU A 107 -18.99 31.17 35.72
CA LEU A 107 -18.17 31.76 36.79
C LEU A 107 -17.18 32.81 36.25
N LEU A 108 -16.59 32.56 35.08
CA LEU A 108 -15.63 33.50 34.45
C LEU A 108 -16.32 34.78 33.97
N SER A 109 -17.52 34.68 33.38
CA SER A 109 -18.31 35.86 32.96
C SER A 109 -18.72 36.74 34.15
N ARG A 110 -19.04 36.13 35.30
CA ARG A 110 -19.44 36.87 36.52
C ARG A 110 -18.27 37.58 37.21
N TRP A 111 -17.04 37.10 37.03
CA TRP A 111 -15.85 37.75 37.58
C TRP A 111 -15.36 38.90 36.68
N LEU A 112 -15.46 38.74 35.36
CA LEU A 112 -15.05 39.77 34.40
C LEU A 112 -16.04 40.96 34.32
N GLY A 113 -17.33 40.73 34.58
CA GLY A 113 -18.35 41.78 34.62
C GLY A 113 -18.36 42.66 35.89
N ARG A 114 -17.49 42.40 36.88
CA ARG A 114 -17.45 43.12 38.17
C ARG A 114 -16.31 44.15 38.29
N ARG A 115 -15.63 44.48 37.19
CA ARG A 115 -14.62 45.55 37.12
C ARG A 115 -15.06 46.71 36.22
N GLY A 116 -16.31 47.15 36.38
CA GLY A 116 -16.83 48.42 35.86
C GLY A 116 -17.26 49.29 37.03
#